data_AF-A0A1Y3EVP4-F1
#
_entry.id   AF-A0A1Y3EVP4-F1
#
_cell.length_a   1.000
_cell.length_b   1.000
_cell.length_c   1.000
_cell.angle_alpha   90.00
_cell.angle_beta   90.00
_cell.angle_gamma   90.00
#
_symmetry.space_group_name_H-M   'P 1'
#
loop_
_entity.id
_entity.type
_entity.pdbx_description
1 polymer ?
#
loop_
_entity_poly.entity_id
_entity_poly.type
_entity_poly.pdbx_seq_one_letter_code
_entity_poly.pdbx_strand_id
1 'polypeptide(L)'
;MTSELVCCPEKDFILMLVNTVFSKYLPDYIKIQDLKRDLQARLMQDTRTNYSLLSEEVAINILQETKLAFHRCGVLSSANDLSENVRQILDILMQYLCREHLEYAVDLAVNAIQSNENQGVKDFLNILRQTAAISHLLEKQIDDSVSALLKNSSQSTSCLEHAKSLLETIEAKLDKGVDKMLTTIVGHVRFILTTEQKKQEFKPEEDDNNSGEIPLCSNVCVWYPI
;
A
#
# COMPACT_ATOMS: atom_id res chain seq x y z
N MET A 1 63.52 -11.32 -26.75
CA MET A 1 62.86 -12.03 -25.64
C MET A 1 61.75 -11.15 -25.12
N THR A 2 60.56 -11.46 -25.63
CA THR A 2 59.20 -11.16 -25.17
C THR A 2 59.03 -10.31 -23.90
N SER A 3 58.57 -9.08 -24.10
CA SER A 3 57.80 -8.33 -23.11
C SER A 3 56.44 -9.02 -22.95
N GLU A 4 56.23 -9.72 -21.84
CA GLU A 4 54.90 -10.17 -21.45
C GLU A 4 54.09 -8.92 -21.08
N LEU A 5 53.23 -8.48 -22.01
CA LEU A 5 52.05 -7.72 -21.63
C LEU A 5 51.23 -8.65 -20.74
N VAL A 6 51.30 -8.44 -19.43
CA VAL A 6 50.39 -9.02 -18.45
C VAL A 6 49.00 -8.52 -18.84
N CYS A 7 48.26 -9.38 -19.53
CA CYS A 7 46.86 -9.18 -19.84
C CYS A 7 46.11 -9.31 -18.51
N CYS A 8 46.04 -8.21 -17.74
CA CYS A 8 45.15 -8.15 -16.58
C CYS A 8 43.75 -8.45 -17.10
N PRO A 9 43.10 -9.54 -16.65
CA PRO A 9 41.76 -9.84 -17.11
C PRO A 9 40.90 -8.64 -16.72
N GLU A 10 40.14 -8.11 -17.68
CA GLU A 10 39.39 -6.86 -17.58
C GLU A 10 38.57 -6.74 -16.27
N LYS A 11 38.11 -7.88 -15.73
CA LYS A 11 37.45 -7.98 -14.42
C LYS A 11 38.32 -7.57 -13.24
N ASP A 12 39.60 -7.94 -13.20
CA ASP A 12 40.52 -7.58 -12.11
C ASP A 12 40.87 -6.09 -12.15
N PHE A 13 40.96 -5.51 -13.36
CA PHE A 13 41.18 -4.07 -13.52
C PHE A 13 39.95 -3.26 -13.08
N ILE A 14 38.74 -3.69 -13.48
CA ILE A 14 37.48 -3.07 -13.05
C ILE A 14 37.33 -3.19 -11.53
N LEU A 15 37.61 -4.37 -10.95
CA LEU A 15 37.54 -4.59 -9.51
C LEU A 15 38.55 -3.74 -8.76
N MET A 16 39.77 -3.60 -9.29
CA MET A 16 40.80 -2.70 -8.76
C MET A 16 40.34 -1.24 -8.81
N LEU A 17 39.73 -0.79 -9.91
CA LEU A 17 39.22 0.57 -10.06
C LEU A 17 38.10 0.87 -9.05
N VAL A 18 37.14 -0.05 -8.91
CA VAL A 18 36.04 0.03 -7.92
C VAL A 18 36.59 0.07 -6.50
N ASN A 19 37.50 -0.84 -6.14
CA ASN A 19 38.01 -0.96 -4.78
C ASN A 19 39.03 0.13 -4.41
N THR A 20 39.71 0.74 -5.38
CA THR A 20 40.78 1.72 -5.09
C THR A 20 40.30 3.16 -5.27
N VAL A 21 39.50 3.42 -6.30
CA VAL A 21 39.04 4.78 -6.65
C VAL A 21 37.67 5.06 -6.02
N PHE A 22 36.75 4.10 -6.10
CA PHE A 22 35.35 4.31 -5.69
C PHE A 22 35.06 3.91 -4.23
N SER A 23 35.91 3.10 -3.60
CA SER A 23 35.72 2.64 -2.21
C SER A 23 35.62 3.77 -1.18
N LYS A 24 36.26 4.90 -1.42
CA LYS A 24 36.14 6.09 -0.56
C LYS A 24 34.76 6.75 -0.62
N TYR A 25 33.99 6.50 -1.68
CA TYR A 25 32.67 7.09 -1.92
C TYR A 25 31.54 6.11 -1.62
N LEU A 26 31.83 4.81 -1.47
CA LEU A 26 30.83 3.77 -1.15
C LEU A 26 30.16 3.94 0.24
N PRO A 27 30.88 4.29 1.33
CA PRO A 27 30.28 4.44 2.67
C PRO A 27 29.19 5.52 2.73
N ASP A 28 29.32 6.57 1.92
CA ASP A 28 28.40 7.72 1.91
C ASP A 28 27.33 7.62 0.80
N TYR A 29 27.23 6.50 0.09
CA TYR A 29 26.37 6.42 -1.10
C TYR A 29 24.92 6.03 -0.76
N ILE A 30 24.73 5.16 0.23
CA ILE A 30 23.40 4.83 0.75
C ILE A 30 23.07 5.83 1.85
N LYS A 31 22.76 7.08 1.47
CA LYS A 31 22.26 8.08 2.42
C LYS A 31 20.83 7.76 2.78
N ILE A 32 20.66 6.84 3.71
CA ILE A 32 19.38 6.44 4.32
C ILE A 32 18.63 7.67 4.84
N GLN A 33 19.35 8.67 5.34
CA GLN A 33 18.78 9.95 5.78
C GLN A 33 18.22 10.79 4.62
N ASP A 34 18.84 10.75 3.43
CA ASP A 34 18.32 11.45 2.25
C ASP A 34 17.05 10.77 1.75
N LEU A 35 17.05 9.43 1.65
CA LEU A 35 15.83 8.67 1.32
C LEU A 35 14.70 9.01 2.30
N LYS A 36 14.98 8.96 3.61
CA LYS A 36 14.01 9.33 4.65
C LYS A 36 13.46 10.74 4.44
N ARG A 37 14.34 11.72 4.20
CA ARG A 37 13.95 13.13 3.96
C ARG A 37 13.08 13.26 2.72
N ASP A 38 13.42 12.56 1.65
CA ASP A 38 12.70 12.63 0.38
C ASP A 38 11.29 12.03 0.50
N LEU A 39 11.15 10.87 1.16
CA LEU A 39 9.85 10.27 1.44
C LEU A 39 8.99 11.16 2.34
N GLN A 40 9.59 11.75 3.38
CA GLN A 40 8.89 12.72 4.25
C GLN A 40 8.42 13.95 3.47
N ALA A 41 9.24 14.49 2.57
CA ALA A 41 8.87 15.65 1.76
C ALA A 41 7.66 15.34 0.85
N ARG A 42 7.57 14.13 0.30
CA ARG A 42 6.42 13.71 -0.51
C ARG A 42 5.12 13.64 0.29
N LEU A 43 5.15 13.06 1.49
CA LEU A 43 4.00 13.00 2.38
C LEU A 43 3.52 14.40 2.81
N MET A 44 4.46 15.33 3.07
CA MET A 44 4.13 16.71 3.42
C MET A 44 3.58 17.54 2.25
N GLN A 45 3.93 17.17 1.01
CA GLN A 45 3.41 17.85 -0.18
C GLN A 45 1.93 17.47 -0.41
N ASP A 46 1.58 16.21 -0.21
CA ASP A 46 0.23 15.67 -0.42
C ASP A 46 -0.79 16.23 0.58
N THR A 47 -0.38 16.40 1.84
CA THR A 47 -1.21 17.02 2.89
C THR A 47 -1.63 18.47 2.57
N ARG A 48 -0.96 19.14 1.62
CA ARG A 48 -1.28 20.53 1.21
C ARG A 48 -2.24 20.64 0.02
N THR A 49 -2.45 19.57 -0.75
CA THR A 49 -3.09 19.63 -2.08
C THR A 49 -4.51 19.08 -2.21
N ASN A 50 -5.11 18.57 -1.14
CA ASN A 50 -6.55 18.26 -0.98
C ASN A 50 -7.11 16.94 -1.60
N TYR A 51 -8.17 16.44 -0.93
CA TYR A 51 -9.31 15.61 -1.35
C TYR A 51 -9.25 14.08 -1.34
N SER A 52 -8.08 13.43 -1.29
CA SER A 52 -8.01 11.97 -1.14
C SER A 52 -7.24 11.60 0.12
N LEU A 53 -7.85 10.81 1.01
CA LEU A 53 -7.20 10.31 2.22
C LEU A 53 -5.97 9.43 1.90
N LEU A 54 -5.93 8.88 0.69
CA LEU A 54 -4.85 8.08 0.15
C LEU A 54 -4.49 8.57 -1.26
N SER A 55 -3.21 8.84 -1.50
CA SER A 55 -2.71 9.26 -2.81
C SER A 55 -1.92 8.12 -3.46
N GLU A 56 -2.44 7.58 -4.57
CA GLU A 56 -1.76 6.55 -5.37
C GLU A 56 -0.43 7.07 -5.93
N GLU A 57 -0.37 8.34 -6.32
CA GLU A 57 0.86 8.95 -6.86
C GLU A 57 1.97 8.96 -5.80
N VAL A 58 1.65 9.34 -4.56
CA VAL A 58 2.61 9.31 -3.45
C VAL A 58 3.08 7.87 -3.19
N ALA A 59 2.15 6.92 -3.15
CA ALA A 59 2.50 5.51 -2.95
C ALA A 59 3.43 4.97 -4.05
N ILE A 60 3.12 5.25 -5.32
CA ILE A 60 3.94 4.85 -6.47
C ILE A 60 5.33 5.49 -6.39
N ASN A 61 5.41 6.78 -6.05
CA ASN A 61 6.69 7.47 -5.90
C ASN A 61 7.54 6.86 -4.77
N ILE A 62 6.94 6.54 -3.61
CA ILE A 62 7.63 5.88 -2.50
C ILE A 62 8.16 4.51 -2.94
N LEU A 63 7.34 3.71 -3.63
CA LEU A 63 7.72 2.41 -4.18
C LEU A 63 8.88 2.54 -5.18
N GLN A 64 8.81 3.53 -6.08
CA GLN A 64 9.85 3.75 -7.09
C GLN A 64 11.20 4.17 -6.47
N GLU A 65 11.19 5.12 -5.54
CA GLU A 65 12.42 5.58 -4.86
C GLU A 65 13.08 4.47 -4.05
N THR A 66 12.27 3.66 -3.35
CA THR A 66 12.78 2.52 -2.58
C THR A 66 13.26 1.38 -3.49
N LYS A 67 12.62 1.15 -4.65
CA LYS A 67 13.11 0.21 -5.67
C LYS A 67 14.49 0.62 -6.19
N LEU A 68 14.69 1.91 -6.47
CA LEU A 68 16.00 2.44 -6.85
C LEU A 68 17.02 2.33 -5.71
N ALA A 69 16.60 2.53 -4.46
CA ALA A 69 17.44 2.30 -3.29
C ALA A 69 17.88 0.83 -3.18
N PHE A 70 16.97 -0.14 -3.36
CA PHE A 70 17.32 -1.56 -3.38
C PHE A 70 18.28 -1.91 -4.53
N HIS A 71 18.04 -1.37 -5.73
CA HIS A 71 18.95 -1.58 -6.86
C HIS A 71 20.37 -1.04 -6.56
N ARG A 72 20.48 0.18 -6.05
CA ARG A 72 21.76 0.76 -5.61
C ARG A 72 22.42 -0.09 -4.53
N CYS A 73 21.64 -0.55 -3.57
CA CYS A 73 22.11 -1.40 -2.48
C CYS A 73 22.72 -2.71 -3.00
N GLY A 74 22.09 -3.36 -3.99
CA GLY A 74 22.60 -4.60 -4.58
C GLY A 74 23.89 -4.46 -5.38
N VAL A 75 24.14 -3.29 -5.96
CA VAL A 75 25.35 -3.02 -6.78
C VAL A 75 26.51 -2.52 -5.93
N LEU A 76 26.22 -1.77 -4.86
CA LEU A 76 27.23 -0.97 -4.15
C LEU A 76 27.51 -1.45 -2.72
N SER A 77 26.62 -2.22 -2.11
CA SER A 77 26.89 -2.78 -0.78
C SER A 77 27.92 -3.90 -0.86
N SER A 78 28.77 -3.97 0.17
CA SER A 78 29.62 -5.14 0.37
C SER A 78 28.75 -6.37 0.70
N ALA A 79 29.27 -7.58 0.46
CA ALA A 79 28.54 -8.81 0.78
C ALA A 79 28.20 -8.95 2.28
N ASN A 80 28.99 -8.32 3.15
CA ASN A 80 28.79 -8.35 4.60
C ASN A 80 27.72 -7.36 5.06
N ASP A 81 27.57 -6.23 4.37
CA ASP A 81 26.66 -5.15 4.76
C ASP A 81 25.32 -5.19 4.01
N LEU A 82 25.26 -5.95 2.90
CA LEU A 82 24.09 -6.00 2.01
C LEU A 82 22.79 -6.31 2.76
N SER A 83 22.78 -7.33 3.62
CA SER A 83 21.55 -7.74 4.31
C SER A 83 21.04 -6.66 5.27
N GLU A 84 21.95 -6.00 5.97
CA GLU A 84 21.63 -4.96 6.92
C GLU A 84 21.14 -3.68 6.21
N ASN A 85 21.78 -3.30 5.10
CA ASN A 85 21.36 -2.16 4.30
C ASN A 85 19.99 -2.39 3.64
N VAL A 86 19.73 -3.60 3.12
CA VAL A 86 18.41 -3.97 2.58
C VAL A 86 17.35 -3.90 3.66
N ARG A 87 17.64 -4.42 4.86
CA ARG A 87 16.72 -4.36 6.01
C ARG A 87 16.36 -2.92 6.37
N GLN A 88 17.36 -2.02 6.45
CA GLN A 88 17.10 -0.62 6.78
C GLN A 88 16.26 0.11 5.72
N ILE A 89 16.48 -0.17 4.42
CA ILE A 89 15.64 0.38 3.34
C ILE A 89 14.21 -0.16 3.43
N LEU A 90 14.05 -1.45 3.74
CA LEU A 90 12.74 -2.07 3.93
C LEU A 90 12.01 -1.47 5.12
N ASP A 91 12.67 -1.27 6.26
CA ASP A 91 12.07 -0.66 7.45
C ASP A 91 11.57 0.76 7.16
N ILE A 92 12.31 1.54 6.35
CA ILE A 92 11.87 2.86 5.89
C ILE A 92 10.64 2.76 4.98
N LEU A 93 10.67 1.85 3.99
CA LEU A 93 9.52 1.62 3.12
C LEU A 93 8.27 1.26 3.93
N MET A 94 8.40 0.33 4.88
CA MET A 94 7.33 -0.09 5.77
C MET A 94 6.81 1.05 6.65
N GLN A 95 7.70 1.86 7.22
CA GLN A 95 7.28 2.99 8.05
C GLN A 95 6.48 4.03 7.26
N TYR A 96 6.96 4.45 6.09
CA TYR A 96 6.33 5.53 5.34
C TYR A 96 5.14 5.08 4.50
N LEU A 97 5.24 3.93 3.82
CA LEU A 97 4.14 3.45 2.99
C LEU A 97 3.07 2.76 3.84
N CYS A 98 3.45 1.77 4.65
CA CYS A 98 2.46 0.97 5.37
C CYS A 98 1.85 1.76 6.53
N ARG A 99 2.66 2.34 7.43
CA ARG A 99 2.13 2.98 8.64
C ARG A 99 1.65 4.41 8.42
N GLU A 100 2.49 5.26 7.83
CA GLU A 100 2.18 6.69 7.71
C GLU A 100 1.19 7.01 6.58
N HIS A 101 1.12 6.18 5.54
CA HIS A 101 0.24 6.41 4.38
C HIS A 101 -0.98 5.48 4.39
N LEU A 102 -0.78 4.17 4.25
CA LEU A 102 -1.88 3.20 4.11
C LEU A 102 -2.70 3.06 5.39
N GLU A 103 -2.06 2.68 6.50
CA GLU A 103 -2.73 2.42 7.78
C GLU A 103 -3.47 3.66 8.29
N TYR A 104 -2.84 4.83 8.19
CA TYR A 104 -3.46 6.11 8.53
C TYR A 104 -4.72 6.39 7.70
N ALA A 105 -4.65 6.23 6.37
CA ALA A 105 -5.79 6.46 5.49
C ALA A 105 -6.95 5.49 5.78
N VAL A 106 -6.64 4.20 6.03
CA VAL A 106 -7.63 3.18 6.40
C VAL A 106 -8.32 3.54 7.71
N ASP A 107 -7.56 3.92 8.74
CA ASP A 107 -8.14 4.29 10.04
C ASP A 107 -9.10 5.49 9.91
N LEU A 108 -8.72 6.51 9.12
CA LEU A 108 -9.59 7.66 8.86
C LEU A 108 -10.86 7.27 8.11
N ALA A 109 -10.73 6.43 7.07
CA ALA A 109 -11.87 5.98 6.29
C ALA A 109 -12.86 5.14 7.12
N VAL A 110 -12.35 4.27 8.00
CA VAL A 110 -13.17 3.47 8.92
C VAL A 110 -13.94 4.36 9.91
N ASN A 111 -13.33 5.44 10.40
CA ASN A 111 -13.99 6.39 11.28
C ASN A 111 -15.02 7.27 10.54
N ALA A 112 -14.80 7.55 9.26
CA ALA A 112 -15.73 8.31 8.43
C ALA A 112 -17.09 7.61 8.26
N ILE A 113 -17.11 6.27 8.19
CA ILE A 113 -18.35 5.46 8.12
C ILE A 113 -19.30 5.81 9.28
N GLN A 114 -18.76 6.04 10.49
CA GLN A 114 -19.57 6.35 11.67
C GLN A 114 -20.10 7.78 11.69
N SER A 115 -19.39 8.71 11.03
CA SER A 115 -19.70 10.14 11.07
C SER A 115 -20.67 10.56 9.97
N ASN A 116 -20.61 9.90 8.81
CA ASN A 116 -21.49 10.13 7.68
C ASN A 116 -21.67 8.82 6.93
N GLU A 117 -22.73 8.07 7.25
CA GLU A 117 -22.91 6.69 6.77
C GLU A 117 -22.81 6.57 5.24
N ASN A 118 -23.48 7.43 4.48
CA ASN A 118 -23.54 7.30 3.01
C ASN A 118 -22.23 7.70 2.33
N GLN A 119 -21.64 8.82 2.75
CA GLN A 119 -20.39 9.31 2.16
C GLN A 119 -19.20 8.47 2.66
N GLY A 120 -19.20 8.11 3.93
CA GLY A 120 -18.17 7.30 4.57
C GLY A 120 -18.08 5.89 3.98
N VAL A 121 -19.21 5.27 3.61
CA VAL A 121 -19.20 3.99 2.87
C VAL A 121 -18.54 4.14 1.50
N LYS A 122 -18.85 5.20 0.75
CA LYS A 122 -18.25 5.46 -0.58
C LYS A 122 -16.75 5.75 -0.46
N ASP A 123 -16.37 6.58 0.50
CA ASP A 123 -14.98 6.94 0.76
C ASP A 123 -14.19 5.69 1.17
N PHE A 124 -14.75 4.85 2.05
CA PHE A 124 -14.13 3.60 2.46
C PHE A 124 -13.94 2.62 1.28
N LEU A 125 -14.92 2.46 0.39
CA LEU A 125 -14.77 1.61 -0.80
C LEU A 125 -13.62 2.09 -1.71
N ASN A 126 -13.48 3.40 -1.89
CA ASN A 126 -12.37 3.96 -2.66
C ASN A 126 -11.02 3.66 -2.00
N ILE A 127 -10.91 3.84 -0.69
CA ILE A 127 -9.68 3.57 0.07
C ILE A 127 -9.36 2.08 0.09
N LEU A 128 -10.36 1.21 0.27
CA LEU A 128 -10.20 -0.25 0.20
C LEU A 128 -9.57 -0.67 -1.13
N ARG A 129 -10.11 -0.18 -2.26
CA ARG A 129 -9.60 -0.48 -3.60
C ARG A 129 -8.16 -0.01 -3.78
N GLN A 130 -7.87 1.24 -3.40
CA GLN A 130 -6.55 1.83 -3.55
C GLN A 130 -5.51 1.13 -2.67
N THR A 131 -5.84 0.87 -1.40
CA THR A 131 -4.96 0.14 -0.47
C THR A 131 -4.65 -1.25 -0.99
N ALA A 132 -5.64 -2.00 -1.48
CA ALA A 132 -5.41 -3.33 -2.06
C ALA A 132 -4.46 -3.29 -3.26
N ALA A 133 -4.64 -2.31 -4.16
CA ALA A 133 -3.77 -2.14 -5.32
C ALA A 133 -2.31 -1.84 -4.90
N ILE A 134 -2.12 -0.94 -3.93
CA ILE A 134 -0.79 -0.57 -3.44
C ILE A 134 -0.14 -1.74 -2.68
N SER A 135 -0.91 -2.49 -1.86
CA SER A 135 -0.40 -3.68 -1.16
C SER A 135 0.13 -4.71 -2.15
N HIS A 136 -0.56 -4.98 -3.26
CA HIS A 136 -0.06 -5.89 -4.28
C HIS A 136 1.22 -5.38 -4.98
N LEU A 137 1.32 -4.08 -5.23
CA LEU A 137 2.56 -3.50 -5.78
C LEU A 137 3.73 -3.64 -4.80
N LEU A 138 3.46 -3.48 -3.50
CA LEU A 138 4.45 -3.65 -2.45
C LEU A 138 4.91 -5.10 -2.32
N GLU A 139 3.99 -6.07 -2.27
CA GLU A 139 4.31 -7.50 -2.27
C GLU A 139 5.22 -7.86 -3.44
N LYS A 140 4.86 -7.42 -4.64
CA LYS A 140 5.66 -7.63 -5.84
C LYS A 140 7.06 -7.02 -5.72
N GLN A 141 7.19 -5.82 -5.16
CA GLN A 141 8.50 -5.19 -4.97
C GLN A 141 9.36 -5.95 -3.95
N ILE A 142 8.75 -6.48 -2.88
CA ILE A 142 9.43 -7.31 -1.89
C ILE A 142 9.97 -8.57 -2.57
N ASP A 143 9.15 -9.26 -3.38
CA ASP A 143 9.57 -10.46 -4.11
C ASP A 143 10.65 -10.19 -5.16
N ASP A 144 10.49 -9.13 -5.95
CA ASP A 144 11.41 -8.79 -7.05
C ASP A 144 12.76 -8.27 -6.53
N SER A 145 12.77 -7.51 -5.43
CA SER A 145 13.95 -6.80 -4.94
C SER A 145 14.52 -7.40 -3.67
N VAL A 146 13.74 -7.49 -2.59
CA VAL A 146 14.22 -7.90 -1.27
C VAL A 146 14.55 -9.38 -1.25
N SER A 147 13.62 -10.23 -1.69
CA SER A 147 13.81 -11.68 -1.76
C SER A 147 14.98 -12.03 -2.68
N ALA A 148 15.20 -11.28 -3.76
CA ALA A 148 16.34 -11.46 -4.66
C ALA A 148 17.69 -11.11 -4.04
N LEU A 149 17.77 -10.00 -3.29
CA LEU A 149 19.00 -9.54 -2.65
C LEU A 149 19.37 -10.37 -1.40
N LEU A 150 18.38 -10.93 -0.70
CA LEU A 150 18.58 -11.68 0.54
C LEU A 150 18.66 -13.20 0.35
N LYS A 151 18.65 -13.74 -0.89
CA LYS A 151 18.62 -15.19 -1.16
C LYS A 151 19.61 -16.04 -0.35
N ASN A 152 20.80 -15.49 -0.08
CA ASN A 152 21.89 -16.19 0.62
C ASN A 152 22.09 -15.69 2.06
N SER A 153 21.22 -14.82 2.56
CA SER A 153 21.33 -14.23 3.89
C SER A 153 20.52 -15.04 4.90
N SER A 154 21.10 -15.29 6.08
CA SER A 154 20.39 -15.86 7.23
C SER A 154 19.28 -14.96 7.78
N GLN A 155 19.27 -13.67 7.41
CA GLN A 155 18.27 -12.69 7.85
C GLN A 155 17.05 -12.60 6.92
N SER A 156 17.07 -13.32 5.80
CA SER A 156 16.02 -13.26 4.76
C SER A 156 14.62 -13.52 5.32
N THR A 157 14.46 -14.62 6.06
CA THR A 157 13.16 -15.02 6.63
C THR A 157 12.61 -13.97 7.58
N SER A 158 13.43 -13.44 8.48
CA SER A 158 12.99 -12.43 9.47
C SER A 158 12.56 -11.12 8.81
N CYS A 159 13.26 -10.67 7.76
CA CYS A 159 12.89 -9.46 7.03
C CYS A 159 11.55 -9.63 6.29
N LEU A 160 11.34 -10.78 5.66
CA LEU A 160 10.12 -11.09 4.93
C LEU A 160 8.93 -11.29 5.88
N GLU A 161 9.14 -11.95 7.04
CA GLU A 161 8.12 -12.08 8.08
C GLU A 161 7.69 -10.73 8.65
N HIS A 162 8.65 -9.81 8.87
CA HIS A 162 8.33 -8.46 9.34
C HIS A 162 7.45 -7.70 8.32
N ALA A 163 7.78 -7.77 7.03
CA ALA A 163 6.98 -7.14 5.99
C ALA A 163 5.57 -7.74 5.88
N LYS A 164 5.46 -9.07 5.95
CA LYS A 164 4.17 -9.78 5.96
C LYS A 164 3.30 -9.38 7.14
N SER A 165 3.86 -9.34 8.35
CA SER A 165 3.12 -8.97 9.55
C SER A 165 2.50 -7.58 9.47
N LEU A 166 3.16 -6.62 8.82
CA LEU A 166 2.61 -5.28 8.60
C LEU A 166 1.50 -5.27 7.55
N LEU A 167 1.62 -6.04 6.46
CA LEU A 167 0.55 -6.19 5.48
C LEU A 167 -0.69 -6.85 6.09
N GLU A 168 -0.50 -7.91 6.88
CA GLU A 168 -1.58 -8.59 7.63
C GLU A 168 -2.27 -7.62 8.61
N THR A 169 -1.52 -6.70 9.22
CA THR A 169 -2.10 -5.67 10.11
C THR A 169 -3.02 -4.72 9.35
N ILE A 170 -2.63 -4.30 8.14
CA ILE A 170 -3.45 -3.46 7.27
C ILE A 170 -4.69 -4.24 6.79
N GLU A 171 -4.52 -5.49 6.37
CA GLU A 171 -5.61 -6.36 5.93
C GLU A 171 -6.65 -6.55 7.03
N ALA A 172 -6.22 -6.86 8.25
CA ALA A 172 -7.12 -6.98 9.41
C ALA A 172 -7.88 -5.68 9.74
N LYS A 173 -7.33 -4.51 9.39
CA LYS A 173 -8.03 -3.22 9.53
C LYS A 173 -9.04 -3.01 8.40
N LEU A 174 -8.70 -3.39 7.17
CA LEU A 174 -9.63 -3.39 6.04
C LEU A 174 -10.83 -4.31 6.33
N ASP A 175 -10.60 -5.52 6.84
CA ASP A 175 -11.66 -6.46 7.22
C ASP A 175 -12.65 -5.84 8.22
N LYS A 176 -12.13 -5.20 9.28
CA LYS A 176 -12.96 -4.47 10.24
C LYS A 176 -13.75 -3.33 9.61
N GLY A 177 -13.16 -2.66 8.63
CA GLY A 177 -13.83 -1.61 7.87
C GLY A 177 -14.95 -2.16 6.99
N VAL A 178 -14.72 -3.30 6.33
CA VAL A 178 -15.72 -4.00 5.52
C VAL A 178 -16.89 -4.46 6.40
N ASP A 179 -16.63 -5.06 7.55
CA ASP A 179 -17.67 -5.48 8.51
C ASP A 179 -18.54 -4.29 8.95
N LYS A 180 -17.91 -3.16 9.27
CA LYS A 180 -18.61 -1.92 9.64
C LYS A 180 -19.45 -1.39 8.48
N MET A 181 -18.86 -1.31 7.29
CA MET A 181 -19.53 -0.86 6.08
C MET A 181 -20.78 -1.71 5.80
N LEU A 182 -20.66 -3.03 5.81
CA LEU A 182 -21.77 -3.95 5.60
C LEU A 182 -22.84 -3.80 6.67
N THR A 183 -22.45 -3.64 7.94
CA THR A 183 -23.39 -3.40 9.06
C THR A 183 -24.17 -2.10 8.85
N THR A 184 -23.51 -1.02 8.43
CA THR A 184 -24.14 0.26 8.10
C THR A 184 -25.13 0.12 6.94
N ILE A 185 -24.74 -0.56 5.85
CA ILE A 185 -25.61 -0.80 4.70
C ILE A 185 -26.87 -1.59 5.11
N VAL A 186 -26.69 -2.69 5.85
CA VAL A 186 -27.81 -3.52 6.35
C VAL A 186 -28.71 -2.73 7.29
N GLY A 187 -28.12 -1.90 8.16
CA GLY A 187 -28.86 -0.99 9.03
C GLY A 187 -29.73 0.00 8.24
N HIS A 188 -29.17 0.59 7.19
CA HIS A 188 -29.88 1.53 6.33
C HIS A 188 -31.01 0.86 5.54
N VAL A 189 -30.76 -0.32 4.95
CA VAL A 189 -31.80 -1.10 4.26
C VAL A 189 -32.94 -1.45 5.23
N ARG A 190 -32.60 -1.88 6.46
CA ARG A 190 -33.61 -2.15 7.50
C ARG A 190 -34.41 -0.90 7.86
N PHE A 191 -33.76 0.26 7.96
CA PHE A 191 -34.42 1.53 8.21
C PHE A 191 -35.47 1.81 7.13
N ILE A 192 -35.07 1.81 5.85
CA ILE A 192 -35.97 2.03 4.70
C ILE A 192 -37.17 1.07 4.76
N LEU A 193 -36.90 -0.23 4.92
CA LEU A 193 -37.96 -1.26 5.00
C LEU A 193 -38.89 -1.07 6.21
N THR A 194 -38.43 -0.43 7.30
CA THR A 194 -39.25 -0.22 8.50
C THR A 194 -40.03 1.09 8.44
N THR A 195 -39.44 2.16 7.90
CA THR A 195 -40.02 3.51 7.91
C THR A 195 -40.82 3.84 6.66
N GLU A 196 -40.40 3.33 5.49
CA GLU A 196 -41.03 3.65 4.21
C GLU A 196 -42.06 2.60 3.77
N GLN A 197 -41.94 1.35 4.23
CA GLN A 197 -42.89 0.29 3.93
C GLN A 197 -44.17 0.42 4.77
N LYS A 198 -45.30 0.72 4.12
CA LYS A 198 -46.59 0.87 4.83
C LYS A 198 -47.30 -0.48 4.93
N LYS A 199 -48.01 -0.73 6.04
CA LYS A 199 -48.84 -1.95 6.24
C LYS A 199 -49.87 -2.20 5.11
N GLN A 200 -50.29 -1.15 4.40
CA GLN A 200 -51.24 -1.22 3.28
C GLN A 200 -50.64 -1.83 2.01
N GLU A 201 -49.30 -1.90 1.87
CA GLU A 201 -48.65 -2.52 0.70
C GLU A 201 -48.63 -4.05 0.77
N PHE A 202 -48.70 -4.63 1.98
CA PHE A 202 -48.81 -6.08 2.16
C PHE A 202 -50.25 -6.59 2.03
N LYS A 203 -51.22 -5.70 2.04
CA LYS A 203 -52.65 -6.04 1.99
C LYS A 203 -53.38 -4.98 1.17
N PRO A 204 -53.31 -5.03 -0.17
CA PRO A 204 -54.16 -4.19 -0.99
C PRO A 204 -55.62 -4.44 -0.60
N GLU A 205 -56.40 -3.38 -0.38
CA GLU A 205 -57.85 -3.54 -0.26
C GLU A 205 -58.35 -4.16 -1.58
N GLU A 206 -59.23 -5.16 -1.49
CA GLU A 206 -59.50 -6.20 -2.52
C GLU A 206 -59.99 -5.70 -3.91
N ASP A 207 -60.01 -4.39 -4.19
CA ASP A 207 -60.53 -3.83 -5.44
C ASP A 207 -59.50 -3.14 -6.35
N ASP A 208 -58.23 -3.00 -5.94
CA ASP A 208 -57.23 -2.31 -6.79
C ASP A 208 -56.45 -3.31 -7.66
N ASN A 209 -56.94 -3.51 -8.89
CA ASN A 209 -56.42 -4.44 -9.89
C ASN A 209 -55.09 -4.00 -10.53
N ASN A 210 -54.28 -3.22 -9.80
CA ASN A 210 -53.01 -2.69 -10.28
C ASN A 210 -51.85 -3.48 -9.68
N SER A 211 -51.53 -4.63 -10.30
CA SER A 211 -50.30 -5.40 -10.08
C SER A 211 -49.08 -4.68 -10.69
N GLY A 212 -48.90 -3.40 -10.36
CA GLY A 212 -47.68 -2.66 -10.65
C GLY A 212 -46.61 -2.97 -9.61
N GLU A 213 -45.34 -2.97 -10.02
CA GLU A 213 -44.19 -3.10 -9.13
C GLU A 213 -44.32 -2.16 -7.92
N ILE A 214 -44.07 -2.69 -6.72
CA ILE A 214 -44.11 -1.91 -5.48
C ILE A 214 -43.04 -0.81 -5.61
N PRO A 215 -43.40 0.50 -5.59
CA PRO A 215 -42.46 1.60 -5.85
C PRO A 215 -41.21 1.59 -4.95
N LEU A 216 -41.30 0.98 -3.77
CA LEU A 216 -40.22 0.90 -2.78
C LEU A 216 -39.15 -0.16 -3.07
N CYS A 217 -39.48 -1.23 -3.80
CA CYS A 217 -38.44 -2.12 -4.35
C CYS A 217 -37.51 -1.35 -5.29
N SER A 218 -38.02 -0.30 -5.94
CA SER A 218 -37.21 0.60 -6.77
C SER A 218 -36.30 1.51 -5.93
N ASN A 219 -36.76 2.09 -4.81
CA ASN A 219 -35.92 2.97 -3.97
C ASN A 219 -34.71 2.25 -3.32
N VAL A 220 -34.89 1.00 -2.89
CA VAL A 220 -33.77 0.16 -2.38
C VAL A 220 -32.79 -0.17 -3.51
N CYS A 221 -33.28 -0.44 -4.72
CA CYS A 221 -32.46 -0.76 -5.89
C CYS A 221 -31.77 0.47 -6.51
N VAL A 222 -32.36 1.67 -6.41
CA VAL A 222 -31.81 2.92 -6.96
C VAL A 222 -30.66 3.47 -6.10
N TRP A 223 -30.62 3.14 -4.81
CA TRP A 223 -29.61 3.65 -3.90
C TRP A 223 -28.21 3.07 -4.11
N TYR A 224 -28.10 1.91 -4.74
CA TYR A 224 -26.82 1.28 -5.06
C TYR A 224 -26.67 1.08 -6.58
N PRO A 225 -26.28 2.11 -7.35
CA PRO A 225 -25.67 1.88 -8.63
C PRO A 225 -24.26 1.32 -8.35
N ILE A 226 -24.13 0.01 -8.42
CA ILE A 226 -22.83 -0.64 -8.64
C ILE A 226 -22.29 -0.18 -9.99
#